data_AF-A0A3B8H8P1-F1
#
_entry.id   AF-A0A3B8H8P1-F1
#
_cell.length_a   1.000
_cell.length_b   1.000
_cell.length_c   1.000
_cell.angle_alpha   90.00
_cell.angle_beta   90.00
_cell.angle_gamma   90.00
#
_symmetry.space_group_name_H-M   'P 1'
#
loop_
_entity.id
_entity.type
_entity.pdbx_description
1 polymer ?
#
loop_
_entity_poly.entity_id
_entity_poly.type
_entity_poly.pdbx_seq_one_letter_code
_entity_poly.pdbx_strand_id
1 'polypeptide(L)'
;ASCPVKILLANPDAAGVQRSMYEIMGLNEREIEIISTATKKRHYYYTSSLGRRLFSLGLGPVAMSFVGATGKEDITHAKALIQQYGDTWPEQWLKAKGLEDWADYWRSVS
;
A
#
# COMPACT_ATOMS: atom_id res chain seq x y z
N ALA A 1 -26.34 0.25 11.29
CA ALA A 1 -25.04 0.68 11.85
C ALA A 1 -24.36 1.56 10.82
N SER A 2 -24.33 2.87 11.05
CA SER A 2 -23.79 3.83 10.07
C SER A 2 -22.30 3.99 10.34
N CYS A 3 -21.46 3.26 9.61
CA CYS A 3 -20.05 3.65 9.50
C CYS A 3 -20.02 4.92 8.64
N PRO A 4 -19.74 6.10 9.22
CA PRO A 4 -19.78 7.37 8.48
C PRO A 4 -18.69 7.44 7.42
N VAL A 5 -17.68 6.58 7.52
CA VAL A 5 -16.55 6.46 6.60
C VAL A 5 -16.33 4.99 6.26
N LYS A 6 -16.10 4.69 4.98
CA LYS A 6 -15.60 3.39 4.50
C LYS A 6 -14.33 3.59 3.68
N ILE A 7 -13.32 2.76 3.93
CA ILE A 7 -12.11 2.65 3.11
C ILE A 7 -12.12 1.26 2.48
N LEU A 8 -12.19 1.21 1.16
CA LEU A 8 -12.26 -0.01 0.37
C LEU A 8 -10.96 -0.18 -0.42
N LEU A 9 -10.36 -1.36 -0.31
CA LEU A 9 -9.14 -1.73 -1.00
C LEU A 9 -9.46 -2.24 -2.42
N ALA A 10 -8.47 -2.19 -3.30
CA ALA A 10 -8.55 -2.81 -4.61
C ALA A 10 -8.97 -4.29 -4.51
N ASN A 11 -10.07 -4.64 -5.17
CA ASN A 11 -10.60 -6.00 -5.19
C ASN A 11 -11.10 -6.36 -6.59
N PRO A 12 -10.32 -7.13 -7.38
CA PRO A 12 -10.72 -7.56 -8.72
C PRO A 12 -12.08 -8.26 -8.79
N ASP A 13 -12.47 -8.94 -7.71
CA ASP A 13 -13.73 -9.67 -7.64
C ASP A 13 -14.94 -8.77 -7.33
N ALA A 14 -14.72 -7.47 -7.09
CA ALA A 14 -15.78 -6.52 -6.76
C ALA A 14 -16.83 -6.40 -7.86
N ALA A 15 -16.42 -6.43 -9.13
CA ALA A 15 -17.34 -6.42 -10.26
C ALA A 15 -17.90 -7.82 -10.60
N GLY A 16 -17.38 -8.88 -9.97
CA GLY A 16 -17.74 -10.27 -10.21
C GLY A 16 -18.47 -10.90 -9.03
N VAL A 17 -17.89 -11.97 -8.46
CA VAL A 17 -18.53 -12.81 -7.43
C VAL A 17 -18.94 -12.02 -6.19
N GLN A 18 -18.25 -10.91 -5.88
CA GLN A 18 -18.52 -10.12 -4.68
C GLN A 18 -19.42 -8.90 -4.92
N ARG A 19 -19.97 -8.71 -6.13
CA ARG A 19 -20.74 -7.51 -6.50
C ARG A 19 -21.88 -7.18 -5.53
N SER A 20 -22.67 -8.18 -5.17
CA SER A 20 -23.81 -8.02 -4.26
C SER A 20 -23.41 -7.46 -2.89
N MET A 21 -22.22 -7.82 -2.38
CA MET A 21 -21.70 -7.27 -1.13
C MET A 21 -21.47 -5.76 -1.23
N TYR A 22 -20.93 -5.29 -2.35
CA TYR A 22 -20.68 -3.86 -2.57
C TYR A 22 -21.97 -3.07 -2.78
N GLU A 23 -22.96 -3.64 -3.47
CA GLU A 23 -24.29 -3.04 -3.63
C GLU A 23 -24.99 -2.89 -2.27
N ILE A 24 -24.93 -3.90 -1.39
CA ILE A 24 -25.43 -3.84 -0.01
C ILE A 24 -24.73 -2.73 0.81
N MET A 25 -23.45 -2.46 0.52
CA MET A 25 -22.70 -1.36 1.14
C MET A 25 -23.09 0.05 0.62
N GLY A 26 -23.98 0.13 -0.37
CA GLY A 26 -24.48 1.36 -0.97
C GLY A 26 -23.61 1.92 -2.08
N LEU A 27 -22.82 1.06 -2.73
CA LEU A 27 -22.00 1.43 -3.89
C LEU A 27 -22.79 1.32 -5.17
N ASN A 28 -22.51 2.22 -6.12
CA ASN A 28 -23.03 2.13 -7.47
C ASN A 28 -22.07 1.39 -8.40
N GLU A 29 -22.54 1.10 -9.62
CA GLU A 29 -21.78 0.36 -10.63
C GLU A 29 -20.41 0.97 -10.93
N ARG A 30 -20.32 2.30 -11.07
CA ARG A 30 -19.07 2.98 -11.37
C ARG A 30 -18.05 2.84 -10.24
N GLU A 31 -18.51 2.83 -9.00
CA GLU A 31 -17.65 2.71 -7.81
C GLU A 31 -17.12 1.29 -7.65
N ILE A 32 -17.96 0.30 -7.96
CA ILE A 32 -17.58 -1.11 -8.02
C ILE A 32 -16.50 -1.32 -9.09
N GLU A 33 -16.66 -0.70 -10.27
CA GLU A 33 -15.66 -0.73 -11.34
C GLU A 33 -14.34 -0.06 -10.93
N ILE A 34 -14.40 1.06 -10.22
CA ILE A 34 -13.20 1.73 -9.69
C ILE A 34 -12.45 0.80 -8.72
N ILE A 35 -13.16 0.08 -7.85
CA ILE A 35 -12.57 -0.85 -6.88
C ILE A 35 -11.99 -2.08 -7.58
N SER A 36 -12.65 -2.59 -8.63
CA SER A 36 -12.18 -3.77 -9.36
C SER A 36 -10.93 -3.51 -10.19
N THR A 37 -10.80 -2.29 -10.72
CA THR A 37 -9.66 -1.88 -11.56
C THR A 37 -8.54 -1.17 -10.77
N ALA A 38 -8.73 -0.95 -9.47
CA ALA A 38 -7.73 -0.29 -8.62
C ALA A 38 -6.44 -1.13 -8.44
N THR A 39 -5.31 -0.44 -8.22
CA THR A 39 -4.02 -1.09 -7.99
C THR A 39 -3.87 -1.49 -6.53
N LYS A 40 -3.68 -2.80 -6.28
CA LYS A 40 -3.42 -3.34 -4.93
C LYS A 40 -2.24 -2.63 -4.26
N LYS A 41 -2.33 -2.43 -2.94
CA LYS A 41 -1.32 -1.74 -2.10
C LYS A 41 -1.02 -0.28 -2.51
N ARG A 42 -1.78 0.29 -3.45
CA ARG A 42 -1.57 1.66 -3.93
C ARG A 42 -2.84 2.50 -3.88
N HIS A 43 -3.94 1.96 -4.38
CA HIS A 43 -5.22 2.66 -4.51
C HIS A 43 -6.21 2.23 -3.42
N TYR A 44 -6.85 3.23 -2.84
CA TYR A 44 -7.82 3.11 -1.77
C TYR A 44 -9.04 3.95 -2.14
N TYR A 45 -10.22 3.35 -2.07
CA TYR A 45 -11.48 4.02 -2.36
C TYR A 45 -12.15 4.45 -1.06
N TYR A 46 -12.29 5.75 -0.88
CA TYR A 46 -12.89 6.37 0.29
C TYR A 46 -14.35 6.71 0.03
N THR A 47 -15.23 6.46 1.00
CA THR A 47 -16.61 6.95 0.99
C THR A 47 -16.96 7.56 2.34
N SER A 48 -17.66 8.69 2.33
CA SER A 48 -18.24 9.33 3.51
C SER A 48 -19.49 10.11 3.15
N SER A 49 -20.16 10.70 4.14
CA SER A 49 -21.23 11.69 3.91
C SER A 49 -20.76 12.93 3.16
N LEU A 50 -19.46 13.28 3.24
CA LEU A 50 -18.87 14.46 2.59
C LEU A 50 -18.42 14.20 1.15
N GLY A 51 -18.42 12.95 0.71
CA GLY A 51 -18.02 12.60 -0.65
C GLY A 51 -17.29 11.27 -0.74
N ARG A 52 -16.93 10.93 -1.98
CA ARG A 52 -16.33 9.64 -2.35
C ARG A 52 -15.15 9.89 -3.29
N ARG A 53 -14.01 9.21 -3.07
CA ARG A 53 -12.79 9.46 -3.87
C ARG A 53 -11.87 8.25 -3.88
N LEU A 54 -11.32 7.95 -5.06
CA LEU A 54 -10.12 7.10 -5.18
C LEU A 54 -8.89 7.96 -4.87
N PHE A 55 -8.07 7.51 -3.94
CA PHE A 55 -6.80 8.15 -3.63
C PHE A 55 -5.68 7.11 -3.56
N SER A 56 -4.46 7.57 -3.79
CA SER A 56 -3.28 6.77 -3.53
C SER A 56 -2.72 7.14 -2.16
N LEU A 57 -2.27 6.15 -1.38
CA LEU A 57 -1.65 6.42 -0.07
C LEU A 57 -0.33 7.21 -0.15
N GLY A 58 0.12 7.61 -1.35
CA GLY A 58 1.29 8.49 -1.50
C GLY A 58 2.57 7.88 -0.95
N LEU A 59 2.59 6.57 -0.69
CA LEU A 59 3.78 5.85 -0.25
C LEU A 59 4.74 5.86 -1.44
N GLY A 60 5.71 6.77 -1.38
CA GLY A 60 6.80 6.82 -2.34
C GLY A 60 7.60 5.51 -2.35
N PRO A 61 8.49 5.33 -3.34
CA PRO A 61 9.26 4.10 -3.49
C PRO A 61 10.03 3.70 -2.24
N VAL A 62 10.51 4.68 -1.44
CA VAL A 62 11.14 4.46 -0.13
C VAL A 62 10.17 3.83 0.86
N ALA A 63 9.03 4.48 1.14
CA ALA A 63 8.08 3.95 2.10
C ALA A 63 7.58 2.56 1.70
N MET A 64 7.30 2.36 0.41
CA MET A 64 6.89 1.07 -0.14
C MET A 64 7.97 -0.01 -0.03
N SER A 65 9.25 0.35 -0.12
CA SER A 65 10.34 -0.62 0.02
C SER A 65 10.37 -1.23 1.42
N PHE A 66 9.92 -0.50 2.45
CA PHE A 66 9.84 -1.02 3.83
C PHE A 66 8.47 -1.63 4.14
N VAL A 67 7.39 -0.86 4.00
CA VAL A 67 6.05 -1.29 4.44
C VAL A 67 5.40 -2.29 3.48
N GLY A 68 5.84 -2.31 2.23
CA GLY A 68 5.35 -3.25 1.21
C GLY A 68 6.04 -4.62 1.23
N ALA A 69 7.18 -4.73 1.91
CA ALA A 69 8.07 -5.89 1.93
C ALA A 69 7.66 -6.93 2.98
N THR A 70 6.46 -7.47 2.80
CA THR A 70 5.83 -8.43 3.73
C THR A 70 6.12 -9.89 3.38
N GLY A 71 6.89 -10.18 2.33
CA GLY A 71 7.22 -11.53 1.90
C GLY A 71 8.18 -12.24 2.85
N LYS A 72 8.16 -13.57 2.91
CA LYS A 72 9.09 -14.35 3.74
C LYS A 72 10.56 -14.06 3.37
N GLU A 73 10.84 -13.95 2.08
CA GLU A 73 12.17 -13.61 1.56
C GLU A 73 12.59 -12.19 1.95
N ASP A 74 11.70 -11.22 1.78
CA ASP A 74 11.93 -9.83 2.20
C ASP A 74 12.25 -9.73 3.69
N ILE A 75 11.47 -10.39 4.55
CA ILE A 75 11.66 -10.38 6.01
C ILE A 75 12.99 -11.03 6.37
N THR A 76 13.35 -12.14 5.70
CA THR A 76 14.61 -12.84 5.95
C THR A 76 15.80 -11.98 5.54
N HIS A 77 15.71 -11.32 4.39
CA HIS A 77 16.73 -10.41 3.88
C HIS A 77 16.91 -9.22 4.82
N ALA A 78 15.82 -8.56 5.25
CA ALA A 78 15.87 -7.44 6.18
C ALA A 78 16.54 -7.85 7.50
N LYS A 79 16.20 -9.03 8.05
CA LYS A 79 16.82 -9.57 9.26
C LYS A 79 18.32 -9.81 9.09
N ALA A 80 18.75 -10.34 7.94
CA ALA A 80 20.15 -10.55 7.65
C ALA A 80 20.92 -9.22 7.60
N LEU A 81 20.35 -8.19 6.97
CA LEU A 81 20.96 -6.86 6.95
C LEU A 81 21.04 -6.23 8.35
N ILE A 82 19.99 -6.36 9.16
CA ILE A 82 19.99 -5.89 10.55
C ILE A 82 21.13 -6.55 11.35
N GLN A 83 21.29 -7.87 11.20
CA GLN A 83 22.36 -8.61 11.90
C GLN A 83 23.77 -8.21 11.42
N GLN A 84 23.93 -7.98 10.12
CA GLN A 84 25.25 -7.71 9.53
C GLN A 84 25.69 -6.25 9.71
N TYR A 85 24.76 -5.30 9.60
CA TYR A 85 25.08 -3.87 9.46
C TYR A 85 24.62 -3.00 10.64
N GLY A 86 23.92 -3.59 11.63
CA GLY A 86 23.43 -2.85 12.79
C GLY A 86 22.62 -1.63 12.36
N ASP A 87 22.88 -0.46 12.95
CA ASP A 87 22.13 0.77 12.67
C ASP A 87 22.22 1.27 11.22
N THR A 88 23.21 0.80 10.43
CA THR A 88 23.36 1.17 9.02
C THR A 88 22.57 0.27 8.06
N TRP A 89 21.83 -0.72 8.58
CA TRP A 89 21.01 -1.62 7.77
C TRP A 89 19.97 -0.92 6.87
N PRO A 90 19.34 0.22 7.22
CA PRO A 90 18.37 0.87 6.34
C PRO A 90 19.02 1.40 5.06
N GLU A 91 20.28 1.88 5.14
CA GLU A 91 21.06 2.28 3.98
C GLU A 91 21.29 1.10 3.03
N GLN A 92 21.71 -0.05 3.59
CA GLN A 92 21.96 -1.27 2.81
C GLN A 92 20.67 -1.83 2.20
N TRP A 93 19.55 -1.71 2.92
CA TRP A 93 18.23 -2.09 2.41
C TRP A 93 17.83 -1.22 1.21
N LEU A 94 18.02 0.10 1.30
CA LEU A 94 17.72 1.01 0.20
C LEU A 94 18.56 0.70 -1.05
N LYS A 95 19.86 0.40 -0.88
CA LYS A 95 20.73 -0.06 -1.97
C LYS A 95 20.23 -1.37 -2.58
N ALA A 96 19.89 -2.37 -1.75
CA ALA A 96 19.35 -3.65 -2.21
C ALA A 96 18.01 -3.50 -2.96
N LYS A 97 17.25 -2.44 -2.69
CA LYS A 97 15.99 -2.12 -3.38
C LYS A 97 16.17 -1.19 -4.58
N GLY A 98 17.41 -0.87 -4.98
CA GLY A 98 17.72 -0.02 -6.13
C GLY A 98 17.43 1.47 -5.89
N LEU A 99 17.43 1.92 -4.64
CA LEU A 99 17.16 3.28 -4.21
C LEU A 99 18.45 3.96 -3.70
N GLU A 100 19.48 3.97 -4.54
CA GLU A 100 20.82 4.45 -4.20
C GLU A 100 20.83 5.92 -3.76
N ASP A 101 20.15 6.80 -4.49
CA ASP A 101 20.01 8.23 -4.12
C ASP A 101 19.43 8.41 -2.70
N TRP A 102 18.48 7.56 -2.32
CA TRP A 102 17.87 7.58 -1.00
C TRP A 102 18.75 6.97 0.08
N ALA A 103 19.60 5.99 -0.27
CA ALA A 103 20.59 5.45 0.64
C ALA A 103 21.66 6.50 0.98
N ASP A 104 22.13 7.24 -0.03
CA ASP A 104 23.09 8.33 0.17
C ASP A 104 22.47 9.47 0.98
N TYR A 105 21.20 9.83 0.70
CA TYR A 105 20.46 10.77 1.53
C TYR A 105 20.35 10.28 2.99
N TRP A 106 19.94 9.02 3.20
CA TRP A 106 19.82 8.42 4.55
C TRP A 106 21.13 8.52 5.34
N ARG A 107 22.26 8.21 4.69
CA ARG A 107 23.59 8.35 5.30
C ARG A 107 23.93 9.79 5.67
N SER A 108 23.49 10.77 4.89
CA SER A 108 23.75 12.18 5.16
C SER A 108 22.94 12.76 6.33
N VAL A 109 21.84 12.11 6.71
CA VAL A 109 20.90 12.59 7.75
C VAL A 109 20.88 11.73 9.02
N SER A 110 21.58 10.59 9.02
CA SER A 110 21.69 9.66 10.17
C SER A 110 23.01 9.87 10.90
#